data_AF-A0A354W501-F1
#
_entry.id   AF-A0A354W501-F1
#
_cell.length_a   1.000
_cell.length_b   1.000
_cell.length_c   1.000
_cell.angle_alpha   90.00
_cell.angle_beta   90.00
_cell.angle_gamma   90.00
#
_symmetry.space_group_name_H-M   'P 1'
#
loop_
_entity.id
_entity.type
_entity.pdbx_description
1 polymer ?
#
loop_
_entity_poly.entity_id
_entity_poly.type
_entity_poly.pdbx_seq_one_letter_code
_entity_poly.pdbx_strand_id
1 'polypeptide(L)'
;MRRIKEFYWRRGLRNAAASKRLLKNATPKVTVLTADMDLIALVKEHFSAVDFVYFENMKRPKDEVTKTFHLYRDDFNFKGEPKRLIQEPGDNHILLNLEQNPANLTWYWYARNYDIRVDLCGTYDNADLSIANPNVSLKEQLEMLKNMLNVMTTNE
;
A
#
# COMPACT_ATOMS: atom_id res chain seq x y z
N MET A 1 2.27 -25.02 1.45
CA MET A 1 2.57 -23.72 0.81
C MET A 1 2.29 -22.49 1.69
N ARG A 2 1.16 -22.43 2.43
CA ARG A 2 0.82 -21.28 3.31
C ARG A 2 1.93 -20.88 4.30
N ARG A 3 2.51 -21.85 5.02
CA ARG A 3 3.62 -21.62 5.97
C ARG A 3 4.89 -21.03 5.34
N ILE A 4 5.21 -21.39 4.10
CA ILE A 4 6.39 -20.86 3.39
C ILE A 4 6.15 -19.40 3.00
N LYS A 5 4.94 -19.08 2.51
CA LYS A 5 4.55 -17.70 2.19
C LYS A 5 4.52 -16.83 3.45
N GLU A 6 3.95 -17.32 4.55
CA GLU A 6 3.94 -16.64 5.84
C GLU A 6 5.37 -16.40 6.38
N PHE A 7 6.29 -17.36 6.18
CA PHE A 7 7.70 -17.19 6.54
C PHE A 7 8.37 -16.05 5.75
N TYR A 8 8.23 -16.04 4.42
CA TYR A 8 8.81 -14.98 3.59
C TYR A 8 8.15 -13.63 3.82
N TRP A 9 6.83 -13.62 4.05
CA TRP A 9 6.09 -12.43 4.45
C TRP A 9 6.65 -11.82 5.74
N ARG A 10 6.72 -12.61 6.83
CA ARG A 10 7.27 -12.14 8.12
C ARG A 10 8.71 -11.66 7.99
N ARG A 11 9.54 -12.40 7.23
CA ARG A 11 10.93 -12.03 6.97
C ARG A 11 11.03 -10.73 6.15
N GLY A 12 10.19 -10.58 5.14
CA GLY A 12 10.09 -9.40 4.29
C GLY A 12 9.70 -8.16 5.09
N LEU A 13 8.68 -8.27 5.93
CA LEU A 13 8.26 -7.19 6.82
C LEU A 13 9.32 -6.83 7.86
N ARG A 14 10.00 -7.82 8.45
CA ARG A 14 11.12 -7.57 9.38
C ARG A 14 12.27 -6.81 8.73
N ASN A 15 12.49 -7.04 7.44
CA ASN A 15 13.56 -6.39 6.66
C ASN A 15 13.03 -5.25 5.79
N ALA A 16 11.81 -4.78 6.03
CA ALA A 16 11.25 -3.66 5.29
C ALA A 16 12.15 -2.44 5.45
N ALA A 17 12.30 -1.67 4.38
CA ALA A 17 13.03 -0.42 4.45
C ALA A 17 12.40 0.47 5.54
N ALA A 18 13.25 1.20 6.27
CA ALA A 18 12.76 2.30 7.08
C ALA A 18 12.19 3.35 6.12
N SER A 19 11.00 3.85 6.44
CA SER A 19 10.41 4.99 5.78
C SER A 19 11.14 6.25 6.20
N LYS A 20 11.12 7.28 5.35
CA LYS A 20 11.78 8.55 5.64
C LYS A 20 11.07 9.36 6.72
N ARG A 21 9.77 9.08 6.95
CA ARG A 21 8.87 9.75 7.91
C ARG A 21 8.79 11.27 7.70
N LEU A 22 8.99 11.70 6.46
CA LEU A 22 8.99 13.11 6.07
C LEU A 22 8.43 13.21 4.65
N LEU A 23 7.56 14.18 4.41
CA LEU A 23 7.12 14.55 3.07
C LEU A 23 7.79 15.84 2.63
N LYS A 24 8.07 15.94 1.33
CA LYS A 24 8.65 17.15 0.75
C LYS A 24 7.60 18.25 0.54
N ASN A 25 6.32 17.88 0.39
CA ASN A 25 5.21 18.83 0.26
C ASN A 25 3.87 18.15 0.54
N ALA A 26 2.81 18.97 0.63
CA ALA A 26 1.44 18.58 0.95
C ALA A 26 0.71 17.74 -0.12
N THR A 27 1.28 17.53 -1.31
CA THR A 27 0.66 16.82 -2.43
C THR A 27 1.42 15.55 -2.81
N PRO A 28 1.46 14.54 -1.92
CA PRO A 28 2.17 13.31 -2.19
C PRO A 28 1.52 12.51 -3.32
N LYS A 29 2.38 11.76 -4.02
CA LYS A 29 1.92 10.61 -4.78
C LYS A 29 1.46 9.53 -3.80
N VAL A 30 0.35 8.88 -4.07
CA VAL A 30 -0.23 7.82 -3.23
C VAL A 30 -0.19 6.52 -4.01
N THR A 31 0.33 5.44 -3.40
CA THR A 31 0.10 4.08 -3.88
C THR A 31 -0.84 3.36 -2.92
N VAL A 32 -2.00 2.95 -3.40
CA VAL A 32 -3.03 2.26 -2.61
C VAL A 32 -2.84 0.75 -2.70
N LEU A 33 -2.80 0.04 -1.57
CA LEU A 33 -2.92 -1.42 -1.51
C LEU A 33 -4.37 -1.78 -1.19
N THR A 34 -5.03 -2.52 -2.07
CA THR A 34 -6.44 -2.90 -1.89
C THR A 34 -6.82 -4.12 -2.71
N ALA A 35 -7.89 -4.81 -2.30
CA ALA A 35 -8.57 -5.84 -3.09
C ALA A 35 -9.93 -5.36 -3.62
N ASP A 36 -10.21 -4.06 -3.51
CA ASP A 36 -11.45 -3.42 -3.89
C ASP A 36 -11.16 -2.14 -4.69
N MET A 37 -11.65 -2.12 -5.93
CA MET A 37 -11.47 -1.01 -6.87
C MET A 37 -12.29 0.23 -6.49
N ASP A 38 -13.40 0.07 -5.78
CA ASP A 38 -14.25 1.19 -5.36
C ASP A 38 -13.52 2.05 -4.32
N LEU A 39 -12.70 1.43 -3.47
CA LEU A 39 -11.84 2.15 -2.52
C LEU A 39 -10.80 3.02 -3.24
N ILE A 40 -10.32 2.60 -4.42
CA ILE A 40 -9.38 3.40 -5.22
C ILE A 40 -10.07 4.66 -5.75
N ALA A 41 -11.31 4.52 -6.23
CA ALA A 41 -12.10 5.65 -6.69
C ALA A 41 -12.29 6.67 -5.55
N LEU A 42 -12.60 6.21 -4.34
CA LEU A 42 -12.74 7.08 -3.17
C LEU A 42 -11.43 7.79 -2.81
N VAL A 43 -10.27 7.11 -2.87
CA VAL A 43 -8.96 7.75 -2.62
C VAL A 43 -8.66 8.84 -3.66
N LYS A 44 -9.04 8.63 -4.92
CA LYS A 44 -8.87 9.62 -6.00
C LYS A 44 -9.70 10.88 -5.81
N GLU A 45 -10.77 10.84 -5.01
CA GLU A 45 -11.51 12.05 -4.63
C GLU A 45 -10.70 12.96 -3.69
N HIS A 46 -9.75 12.40 -2.94
CA HIS A 46 -9.02 13.11 -1.88
C HIS A 46 -7.60 13.53 -2.31
N PHE A 47 -6.98 12.73 -3.18
CA PHE A 47 -5.60 12.89 -3.65
C PHE A 47 -5.53 13.00 -5.18
N SER A 48 -4.69 13.92 -5.68
CA SER A 48 -4.56 14.18 -7.11
C SER A 48 -3.68 13.17 -7.87
N ALA A 49 -2.70 12.56 -7.20
CA ALA A 49 -1.76 11.61 -7.79
C ALA A 49 -1.89 10.24 -7.12
N VAL A 50 -2.71 9.36 -7.69
CA VAL A 50 -3.02 8.03 -7.12
C VAL A 50 -2.67 6.91 -8.08
N ASP A 51 -1.68 6.11 -7.70
CA ASP A 51 -1.42 4.76 -8.20
C ASP A 51 -2.04 3.73 -7.26
N PHE A 52 -2.11 2.47 -7.71
CA PHE A 52 -2.66 1.39 -6.90
C PHE A 52 -1.99 0.06 -7.19
N VAL A 53 -2.20 -0.87 -6.27
CA VAL A 53 -1.87 -2.27 -6.36
C VAL A 53 -3.12 -3.04 -5.95
N TYR A 54 -3.83 -3.47 -6.98
CA TYR A 54 -5.02 -4.29 -6.90
C TYR A 54 -4.63 -5.75 -7.09
N PHE A 55 -4.95 -6.58 -6.10
CA PHE A 55 -4.63 -8.01 -6.12
C PHE A 55 -5.87 -8.88 -6.14
N GLU A 56 -5.92 -9.81 -7.09
CA GLU A 56 -6.93 -10.86 -7.14
C GLU A 56 -6.31 -12.22 -6.80
N ASN A 57 -6.89 -12.93 -5.83
CA ASN A 57 -6.43 -14.25 -5.42
C ASN A 57 -6.90 -15.37 -6.38
N MET A 58 -6.70 -15.16 -7.67
CA MET A 58 -6.99 -16.12 -8.74
C MET A 58 -5.80 -16.22 -9.69
N LYS A 59 -5.85 -17.22 -10.58
CA LYS A 59 -4.91 -17.31 -11.70
C LYS A 59 -5.27 -16.24 -12.72
N ARG A 60 -4.27 -15.60 -13.33
CA ARG A 60 -4.52 -14.63 -14.39
C ARG A 60 -5.35 -15.24 -15.54
N PRO A 61 -6.39 -14.53 -16.02
CA PRO A 61 -7.06 -14.87 -17.27
C PRO A 61 -6.08 -14.90 -18.46
N LYS A 62 -6.28 -15.82 -19.41
CA LYS A 62 -5.32 -16.02 -20.52
C LYS A 62 -5.15 -14.78 -21.41
N ASP A 63 -6.19 -13.98 -21.52
CA ASP A 63 -6.25 -12.82 -22.41
C ASP A 63 -5.79 -11.52 -21.73
N GLU A 64 -5.45 -11.58 -20.44
CA GLU A 64 -4.98 -10.42 -19.71
C GLU A 64 -3.46 -10.26 -19.78
N VAL A 65 -3.04 -9.03 -20.13
CA VAL A 65 -1.64 -8.65 -20.17
C VAL A 65 -1.12 -8.42 -18.74
N THR A 66 0.14 -8.79 -18.51
CA THR A 66 0.83 -8.51 -17.26
C THR A 66 0.89 -7.01 -16.96
N LYS A 67 0.28 -6.58 -15.85
CA LYS A 67 0.28 -5.18 -15.39
C LYS A 67 1.02 -5.01 -14.07
N THR A 68 1.38 -3.76 -13.74
CA THR A 68 2.09 -3.41 -12.50
C THR A 68 1.22 -3.11 -11.30
N PHE A 69 -0.01 -2.74 -11.58
CA PHE A 69 -0.98 -2.28 -10.62
C PHE A 69 -2.14 -3.26 -10.45
N HIS A 70 -2.28 -4.26 -11.33
CA HIS A 70 -3.32 -5.28 -11.28
C HIS A 70 -2.66 -6.64 -11.36
N LEU A 71 -2.74 -7.38 -10.27
CA LEU A 71 -1.90 -8.54 -10.00
C LEU A 71 -2.72 -9.76 -9.68
N TYR A 72 -2.25 -10.90 -10.16
CA TYR A 72 -2.84 -12.20 -9.94
C TYR A 72 -1.90 -13.08 -9.13
N ARG A 73 -2.43 -14.18 -8.60
CA ARG A 73 -1.66 -15.11 -7.76
C ARG A 73 -0.40 -15.65 -8.44
N ASP A 74 -0.42 -15.84 -9.75
CA ASP A 74 0.69 -16.35 -10.55
C ASP A 74 1.70 -15.27 -10.97
N ASP A 75 1.49 -14.01 -10.59
CA ASP A 75 2.45 -12.91 -10.80
C ASP A 75 3.56 -12.88 -9.77
N PHE A 76 3.41 -13.71 -8.74
CA PHE A 76 4.33 -13.84 -7.64
C PHE A 76 5.15 -15.11 -7.76
N ASN A 77 6.41 -15.03 -7.38
CA ASN A 77 7.24 -16.20 -7.16
C ASN A 77 6.80 -16.95 -5.88
N PHE A 78 7.44 -18.08 -5.57
CA PHE A 78 7.09 -18.88 -4.39
C PHE A 78 7.28 -18.15 -3.06
N LYS A 79 8.09 -17.08 -3.02
CA LYS A 79 8.31 -16.22 -1.85
C LYS A 79 7.23 -15.15 -1.69
N GLY A 80 6.38 -14.95 -2.69
CA GLY A 80 5.42 -13.86 -2.71
C GLY A 80 6.00 -12.54 -3.21
N GLU A 81 7.15 -12.55 -3.88
CA GLU A 81 7.70 -11.37 -4.56
C GLU A 81 7.20 -11.33 -6.00
N PRO A 82 6.95 -10.14 -6.59
CA PRO A 82 6.60 -10.03 -7.99
C PRO A 82 7.70 -10.63 -8.88
N LYS A 83 7.32 -11.40 -9.90
CA LYS A 83 8.26 -12.02 -10.86
C LYS A 83 8.97 -11.00 -11.76
N ARG A 84 8.58 -9.73 -11.68
CA ARG A 84 9.04 -8.65 -12.54
C ARG A 84 9.57 -7.52 -11.70
N LEU A 85 10.48 -6.76 -12.29
CA LEU A 85 11.07 -5.59 -11.65
C LEU A 85 10.01 -4.51 -11.45
N ILE A 86 9.89 -4.01 -10.22
CA ILE A 86 9.09 -2.82 -9.89
C ILE A 86 10.07 -1.71 -9.55
N GLN A 87 9.93 -0.52 -10.13
CA GLN A 87 10.77 0.63 -9.78
C GLN A 87 10.48 1.11 -8.36
N GLU A 88 11.51 1.50 -7.62
CA GLU A 88 11.37 2.03 -6.25
C GLU A 88 10.44 3.25 -6.21
N PRO A 89 9.72 3.47 -5.09
CA PRO A 89 8.97 4.70 -4.89
C PRO A 89 9.88 5.92 -5.09
N GLY A 90 9.33 6.95 -5.73
CA GLY A 90 10.01 8.23 -5.87
C GLY A 90 9.99 9.01 -4.54
N ASP A 91 10.49 10.24 -4.60
CA ASP A 91 10.30 11.17 -3.50
C ASP A 91 8.85 11.69 -3.44
N ASN A 92 8.47 12.14 -2.25
CA ASN A 92 7.13 12.61 -1.91
C ASN A 92 6.04 11.57 -2.20
N HIS A 93 6.30 10.32 -1.80
CA HIS A 93 5.46 9.17 -2.13
C HIS A 93 5.03 8.43 -0.85
N ILE A 94 3.72 8.37 -0.62
CA ILE A 94 3.12 7.59 0.45
C ILE A 94 2.56 6.25 -0.04
N LEU A 95 2.65 5.25 0.83
CA LEU A 95 1.88 4.02 0.69
C LEU A 95 0.64 4.10 1.57
N LEU A 96 -0.52 3.78 1.02
CA LEU A 96 -1.78 3.71 1.75
C LEU A 96 -2.28 2.26 1.74
N ASN A 97 -2.26 1.60 2.88
CA ASN A 97 -2.83 0.27 3.04
C ASN A 97 -4.31 0.34 3.38
N LEU A 98 -5.14 -0.25 2.52
CA LEU A 98 -6.58 -0.49 2.72
C LEU A 98 -6.91 -1.99 2.74
N GLU A 99 -5.90 -2.86 2.77
CA GLU A 99 -6.13 -4.30 2.87
C GLU A 99 -6.46 -4.70 4.31
N GLN A 100 -7.52 -5.51 4.47
CA GLN A 100 -7.88 -6.13 5.74
C GLN A 100 -6.94 -7.30 6.09
N ASN A 101 -6.86 -7.62 7.38
CA ASN A 101 -6.08 -8.75 7.89
C ASN A 101 -6.81 -10.09 7.63
N PRO A 102 -6.17 -11.10 7.02
CA PRO A 102 -4.76 -11.16 6.62
C PRO A 102 -4.45 -10.40 5.33
N ALA A 103 -3.35 -9.65 5.38
CA ALA A 103 -2.76 -8.98 4.22
C ALA A 103 -2.61 -9.95 3.04
N ASN A 104 -2.83 -9.44 1.83
CA ASN A 104 -2.63 -10.22 0.62
C ASN A 104 -1.14 -10.42 0.32
N LEU A 105 -0.84 -10.91 -0.88
CA LEU A 105 0.53 -11.02 -1.41
C LEU A 105 1.14 -9.65 -1.78
N THR A 106 0.54 -8.52 -1.37
CA THR A 106 1.02 -7.17 -1.66
C THR A 106 2.01 -6.65 -0.62
N TRP A 107 2.37 -7.45 0.39
CA TRP A 107 3.40 -7.11 1.38
C TRP A 107 4.72 -6.63 0.77
N TYR A 108 5.04 -7.10 -0.44
CA TYR A 108 6.24 -6.68 -1.16
C TYR A 108 6.25 -5.17 -1.38
N TRP A 109 5.09 -4.56 -1.71
CA TRP A 109 4.98 -3.11 -1.80
C TRP A 109 5.12 -2.48 -0.43
N TYR A 110 4.50 -3.02 0.61
CA TYR A 110 4.67 -2.51 1.97
C TYR A 110 6.14 -2.40 2.42
N ALA A 111 6.98 -3.35 2.01
CA ALA A 111 8.38 -3.42 2.42
C ALA A 111 9.32 -2.39 1.76
N ARG A 112 8.82 -1.54 0.84
CA ARG A 112 9.65 -0.64 0.00
C ARG A 112 9.88 0.71 0.63
N ASN A 113 10.77 1.49 0.02
CA ASN A 113 11.27 2.76 0.55
C ASN A 113 10.31 3.94 0.29
N TYR A 114 9.10 3.88 0.84
CA TYR A 114 8.16 5.02 0.83
C TYR A 114 8.55 6.07 1.85
N ASP A 115 8.15 7.32 1.61
CA ASP A 115 8.38 8.40 2.55
C ASP A 115 7.52 8.24 3.81
N ILE A 116 6.25 7.87 3.64
CA ILE A 116 5.32 7.55 4.73
C ILE A 116 4.53 6.29 4.37
N ARG A 117 4.41 5.35 5.32
CA ARG A 117 3.49 4.22 5.24
C ARG A 117 2.29 4.46 6.14
N VAL A 118 1.11 4.50 5.55
CA VAL A 118 -0.15 4.70 6.23
C VAL A 118 -0.94 3.40 6.22
N ASP A 119 -1.47 3.02 7.36
CA ASP A 119 -2.36 1.88 7.49
C ASP A 119 -3.71 2.31 8.08
N LEU A 120 -4.77 2.15 7.30
CA LEU A 120 -6.14 2.48 7.72
C LEU A 120 -6.94 1.24 8.15
N CYS A 121 -6.35 0.04 8.05
CA CYS A 121 -7.04 -1.21 8.37
C CYS A 121 -6.43 -1.97 9.55
N GLY A 122 -5.31 -1.51 10.11
CA GLY A 122 -4.67 -2.13 11.27
C GLY A 122 -4.04 -3.49 10.93
N THR A 123 -3.52 -3.61 9.72
CA THR A 123 -2.89 -4.82 9.16
C THR A 123 -1.38 -4.86 9.41
N TYR A 124 -0.72 -3.70 9.49
CA TYR A 124 0.72 -3.56 9.63
C TYR A 124 1.09 -2.73 10.87
N ASP A 125 1.53 -3.40 11.93
CA ASP A 125 1.89 -2.79 13.22
C ASP A 125 3.03 -1.76 13.14
N ASN A 126 3.85 -1.82 12.09
CA ASN A 126 5.01 -0.94 11.89
C ASN A 126 4.75 0.20 10.88
N ALA A 127 3.47 0.51 10.58
CA ALA A 127 3.12 1.69 9.80
C ALA A 127 3.55 2.97 10.53
N ASP A 128 3.88 4.01 9.76
CA ASP A 128 4.26 5.31 10.34
C ASP A 128 3.05 6.04 10.89
N LEU A 129 1.92 5.92 10.20
CA LEU A 129 0.62 6.43 10.62
C LEU A 129 -0.37 5.28 10.60
N SER A 130 -1.07 5.08 11.71
CA SER A 130 -2.18 4.15 11.81
C SER A 130 -3.41 4.92 12.26
N ILE A 131 -4.43 4.96 11.39
CA ILE A 131 -5.70 5.66 11.63
C ILE A 131 -6.87 4.66 11.53
N ALA A 132 -6.59 3.38 11.80
CA ALA A 132 -7.61 2.35 11.77
C ALA A 132 -8.64 2.59 12.88
N ASN A 133 -9.84 3.04 12.49
CA ASN A 133 -10.95 3.25 13.40
C ASN A 133 -12.23 2.61 12.82
N PRO A 134 -12.74 1.53 13.44
CA PRO A 134 -13.92 0.84 12.93
C PRO A 134 -15.21 1.68 13.01
N ASN A 135 -15.21 2.78 13.77
CA ASN A 135 -16.36 3.66 13.94
C ASN A 135 -16.34 4.89 13.02
N VAL A 136 -15.32 5.03 12.16
CA VAL A 136 -15.16 6.18 11.27
C VAL A 136 -15.14 5.69 9.84
N SER A 137 -15.90 6.35 8.96
CA SER A 137 -15.95 5.96 7.55
C SER A 137 -14.58 6.14 6.87
N LEU A 138 -14.30 5.38 5.82
CA LEU A 138 -13.05 5.53 5.08
C LEU A 138 -12.87 6.96 4.55
N LYS A 139 -13.96 7.60 4.10
CA LYS A 139 -13.95 8.99 3.64
C LYS A 139 -13.44 9.95 4.72
N GLU A 140 -13.97 9.83 5.93
CA GLU A 140 -13.52 10.65 7.07
C GLU A 140 -12.07 10.33 7.45
N GLN A 141 -11.64 9.07 7.40
CA GLN A 141 -10.24 8.71 7.65
C GLN A 141 -9.29 9.31 6.60
N LEU A 142 -9.71 9.38 5.33
CA LEU A 142 -8.93 10.01 4.26
C LEU A 142 -8.84 11.53 4.44
N GLU A 143 -9.92 12.20 4.87
CA GLU A 143 -9.89 13.62 5.22
C GLU A 143 -8.97 13.90 6.43
N MET A 144 -9.05 13.07 7.48
CA MET A 144 -8.13 13.15 8.62
C MET A 144 -6.68 12.99 8.17
N LEU A 145 -6.39 11.99 7.34
CA LEU A 145 -5.06 11.78 6.78
C LEU A 145 -4.57 13.00 6.02
N LYS A 146 -5.37 13.53 5.09
CA LYS A 146 -5.02 14.71 4.30
C LYS A 146 -4.68 15.91 5.19
N ASN A 147 -5.45 16.13 6.25
CA ASN A 147 -5.18 17.19 7.21
C ASN A 147 -3.87 16.95 7.99
N MET A 148 -3.58 15.72 8.41
CA MET A 148 -2.32 15.38 9.06
C MET A 148 -1.11 15.63 8.14
N LEU A 149 -1.21 15.23 6.86
CA LEU A 149 -0.13 15.41 5.88
C LEU A 149 0.13 16.90 5.58
N ASN A 150 -0.93 17.71 5.54
CA ASN A 150 -0.78 19.18 5.45
C ASN A 150 0.00 19.71 6.65
N VAL A 151 -0.39 19.37 7.89
CA VAL A 151 0.31 19.83 9.10
C VAL A 151 1.79 19.40 9.12
N MET A 152 2.11 18.20 8.63
CA MET A 152 3.49 17.71 8.55
C MET A 152 4.37 18.50 7.59
N THR A 153 3.79 19.19 6.61
CA THR A 153 4.53 19.85 5.52
C THR A 153 4.53 21.38 5.62
N THR A 154 3.69 21.95 6.49
CA THR A 154 3.64 23.41 6.74
C THR A 154 4.50 23.86 7.94
N ASN A 155 5.11 22.94 8.68
CA ASN A 155 5.94 23.24 9.86
C ASN A 155 7.44 23.40 9.54
N GLU A 156 7.79 23.67 8.27
CA GLU A 156 9.11 24.18 7.84
C GLU A 156 9.09 25.71 7.73
#